data_AF-A0A820S8T0-F1
#
_entry.id   AF-A0A820S8T0-F1
#
_cell.length_a   1.000
_cell.length_b   1.000
_cell.length_c   1.000
_cell.angle_alpha   90.00
_cell.angle_beta   90.00
_cell.angle_gamma   90.00
#
_symmetry.space_group_name_H-M   'P 1'
#
loop_
_entity.id
_entity.type
_entity.pdbx_description
1 polymer ?
#
loop_
_entity_poly.entity_id
_entity_poly.type
_entity_poly.pdbx_seq_one_letter_code
_entity_poly.pdbx_strand_id
1 'polypeptide(L)'
;MPRKYNTVTPTSSQLGIITADELESASILSGDADDDKTRDTPRDPNDFQNYAVNILQVEDAEIQELHVEHAPTKPSSPWKKTCEMPRSVLLIFTNFLIMLVIATLCVVFIYQKSKVGIGESCSTDSDCNSYVGLMCTAGKCSCSSVQFWNGRRCVSQRTFNRSCTSSSQCDSLVQLTCRNITIASYTDSLCWCSDSQYWRGGKCTDLKTFNETCSSSSECDFNDYLTCINGRCDCNSTQFWNYGYCENKRLYGGQCFSTYWCNNATAGLQCSTQLPTAG
;
A
#
# COMPACT_ATOMS: atom_id res chain seq x y z
N MET A 1 8.01 -10.59 62.98
CA MET A 1 6.79 -9.87 62.53
C MET A 1 6.75 -9.93 61.02
N PRO A 2 5.70 -10.47 60.37
CA PRO A 2 5.66 -10.53 58.91
C PRO A 2 5.18 -9.17 58.37
N ARG A 3 6.00 -8.53 57.53
CA ARG A 3 5.60 -7.34 56.76
C ARG A 3 4.85 -7.78 55.51
N LYS A 4 3.68 -7.17 55.32
CA LYS A 4 2.82 -7.29 54.14
C LYS A 4 3.60 -6.92 52.88
N TYR A 5 3.65 -7.83 51.91
CA TYR A 5 4.04 -7.52 50.54
C TYR A 5 2.86 -6.80 49.88
N ASN A 6 3.05 -5.55 49.49
CA ASN A 6 2.17 -4.92 48.51
C ASN A 6 2.63 -5.41 47.13
N THR A 7 1.92 -6.40 46.60
CA THR A 7 1.95 -6.74 45.18
C THR A 7 1.37 -5.58 44.37
N VAL A 8 2.25 -4.79 43.76
CA VAL A 8 1.86 -3.90 42.67
C VAL A 8 1.87 -4.74 41.40
N THR A 9 0.68 -5.03 40.89
CA THR A 9 0.48 -5.61 39.55
C THR A 9 0.94 -4.60 38.49
N PRO A 10 1.80 -4.99 37.53
CA PRO A 10 2.11 -4.13 36.40
C PRO A 10 0.92 -4.12 35.44
N THR A 11 0.27 -2.97 35.29
CA THR A 11 -0.69 -2.73 34.21
C THR A 11 0.09 -2.64 32.89
N SER A 12 0.02 -3.72 32.12
CA SER A 12 0.34 -3.77 30.71
C SER A 12 -0.59 -2.83 29.94
N SER A 13 -0.09 -1.68 29.51
CA SER A 13 -0.58 -0.90 28.35
C SER A 13 0.11 0.47 28.31
N GLN A 14 1.33 0.53 27.76
CA GLN A 14 1.84 1.76 27.17
C GLN A 14 2.13 1.46 25.70
N LEU A 15 1.09 1.62 24.86
CA LEU A 15 1.27 1.89 23.44
C LEU A 15 1.96 3.25 23.33
N GLY A 16 2.96 3.34 22.46
CA GLY A 16 3.77 4.53 22.22
C GLY A 16 2.91 5.77 22.01
N ILE A 17 2.98 6.69 22.97
CA ILE A 17 2.43 8.03 22.87
C ILE A 17 3.46 8.86 22.12
N ILE A 18 3.24 9.04 20.82
CA ILE A 18 3.98 10.00 19.99
C ILE A 18 3.56 11.40 20.44
N THR A 19 4.52 12.21 20.89
CA THR A 19 4.27 13.59 21.34
C THR A 19 4.14 14.56 20.16
N ALA A 20 3.44 15.68 20.35
CA ALA A 20 3.11 16.65 19.30
C ALA A 20 4.32 17.22 18.52
N ASP A 21 5.54 17.16 19.07
CA ASP A 21 6.78 17.56 18.40
C ASP A 21 7.17 16.65 17.21
N GLU A 22 6.57 15.46 17.06
CA GLU A 22 6.88 14.52 15.97
C GLU A 22 6.09 14.77 14.66
N LEU A 23 5.13 15.72 14.64
CA LEU A 23 4.43 16.09 13.40
C LEU A 23 5.16 17.13 12.55
N GLU A 24 6.03 17.94 13.14
CA GLU A 24 6.66 19.08 12.43
C GLU A 24 7.89 18.68 11.60
N SER A 25 8.44 17.48 11.80
CA SER A 25 9.59 17.00 11.02
C SER A 25 9.21 16.40 9.65
N ALA A 26 7.91 16.27 9.34
CA ALA A 26 7.44 15.58 8.14
C ALA A 26 6.98 16.51 6.99
N SER A 27 7.13 17.83 7.12
CA SER A 27 6.63 18.81 6.14
C SER A 27 7.69 19.46 5.25
N ILE A 28 8.97 19.05 5.31
CA ILE A 28 10.02 19.69 4.51
C ILE A 28 10.67 18.69 3.55
N LEU A 29 10.33 18.88 2.25
CA LEU A 29 11.03 18.52 0.99
C LEU A 29 10.18 17.75 -0.03
N SER A 30 9.44 18.50 -0.83
CA SER A 30 9.49 18.40 -2.30
C SER A 30 8.92 19.68 -2.89
N GLY A 31 9.75 20.72 -2.87
CA GLY A 31 9.62 21.82 -3.82
C GLY A 31 10.44 21.45 -5.04
N ASP A 32 9.76 21.18 -6.15
CA ASP A 32 10.27 21.53 -7.47
C ASP A 32 9.19 22.39 -8.12
N ALA A 33 9.57 23.66 -8.26
CA ALA A 33 8.85 24.66 -8.99
C ALA A 33 9.24 24.53 -10.47
N ASP A 34 8.24 24.41 -11.34
CA ASP A 34 8.32 25.03 -12.64
C ASP A 34 7.01 25.80 -12.88
N ASP A 35 7.20 27.09 -13.13
CA ASP A 35 6.22 28.12 -13.44
C ASP A 35 5.36 27.74 -14.65
N ASP A 36 4.03 27.76 -14.50
CA ASP A 36 3.24 28.57 -15.43
C ASP A 36 1.98 29.13 -14.75
N LYS A 37 1.81 30.44 -14.91
CA LYS A 37 0.71 31.22 -14.38
C LYS A 37 -0.50 31.00 -15.27
N THR A 38 -1.64 30.63 -14.69
CA THR A 38 -2.88 31.39 -14.88
C THR A 38 -3.95 31.05 -13.84
N ARG A 39 -4.27 32.12 -13.12
CA ARG A 39 -5.49 32.48 -12.38
C ARG A 39 -6.79 31.87 -12.96
N ASP A 40 -7.60 31.20 -12.13
CA ASP A 40 -8.97 31.63 -11.78
C ASP A 40 -9.68 30.71 -10.76
N THR A 41 -10.47 31.37 -9.92
CA THR A 41 -11.32 30.90 -8.81
C THR A 41 -12.53 30.03 -9.22
N PRO A 42 -13.23 29.37 -8.28
CA PRO A 42 -14.04 28.18 -8.55
C PRO A 42 -15.43 28.51 -9.13
N ARG A 43 -15.83 27.75 -10.15
CA ARG A 43 -17.13 27.83 -10.81
C ARG A 43 -17.96 26.58 -10.51
N ASP A 44 -19.09 26.82 -9.83
CA ASP A 44 -20.40 26.16 -9.89
C ASP A 44 -20.50 24.65 -10.25
N PRO A 45 -21.14 23.79 -9.41
CA PRO A 45 -21.26 22.34 -9.65
C PRO A 45 -22.22 21.87 -10.75
N ASN A 46 -22.79 22.76 -11.58
CA ASN A 46 -23.90 22.42 -12.48
C ASN A 46 -23.56 22.26 -13.99
N ASP A 47 -22.29 22.12 -14.37
CA ASP A 47 -21.87 22.06 -15.79
C ASP A 47 -21.42 20.66 -16.29
N PHE A 48 -21.96 19.58 -15.71
CA PHE A 48 -21.63 18.19 -16.10
C PHE A 48 -22.72 17.49 -16.93
N GLN A 49 -23.49 18.22 -17.73
CA GLN A 49 -24.46 17.61 -18.67
C GLN A 49 -24.18 17.81 -20.17
N ASN A 50 -23.09 18.46 -20.59
CA ASN A 50 -22.86 18.71 -22.03
C ASN A 50 -21.58 18.09 -22.63
N TYR A 51 -21.05 17.00 -22.07
CA TYR A 51 -19.95 16.25 -22.69
C TYR A 51 -20.37 14.89 -23.29
N ALA A 52 -21.60 14.81 -23.79
CA ALA A 52 -22.10 13.65 -24.52
C ALA A 52 -22.89 14.03 -25.78
N VAL A 53 -22.55 15.13 -26.46
CA VAL A 53 -23.02 15.40 -27.83
C VAL A 53 -21.96 16.24 -28.53
N ASN A 54 -20.93 15.62 -29.15
CA ASN A 54 -20.13 16.22 -30.22
C ASN A 54 -19.11 15.23 -30.83
N ILE A 55 -19.56 14.06 -31.25
CA ILE A 55 -18.87 13.27 -32.29
C ILE A 55 -19.93 12.75 -33.26
N LEU A 56 -20.63 13.67 -33.93
CA LEU A 56 -21.33 13.43 -35.20
C LEU A 56 -21.42 14.77 -35.94
N GLN A 57 -20.27 15.37 -36.23
CA GLN A 57 -20.14 16.27 -37.37
C GLN A 57 -19.26 15.54 -38.38
N VAL A 58 -19.90 14.68 -39.17
CA VAL A 58 -19.36 14.28 -40.47
C VAL A 58 -19.59 15.49 -41.33
N GLU A 59 -18.53 16.28 -41.52
CA GLU A 59 -18.50 17.32 -42.54
C GLU A 59 -18.89 16.70 -43.88
N ASP A 60 -19.82 17.37 -44.55
CA ASP A 60 -20.31 17.04 -45.89
C ASP A 60 -19.13 17.06 -46.87
N ALA A 61 -18.49 15.90 -47.04
CA ALA A 61 -17.56 15.66 -48.12
C ALA A 61 -18.36 15.65 -49.43
N GLU A 62 -18.25 16.77 -50.12
CA GLU A 62 -18.64 17.03 -51.50
C GLU A 62 -18.26 15.82 -52.40
N ILE A 63 -19.25 14.97 -52.68
CA ILE A 63 -19.11 13.88 -53.64
C ILE A 63 -19.07 14.54 -55.02
N GLN A 64 -17.87 14.72 -55.57
CA GLN A 64 -17.71 15.02 -56.99
C GLN A 64 -18.39 13.92 -57.81
N GLU A 65 -19.46 14.30 -58.50
CA GLU A 65 -20.12 13.46 -59.50
C GLU A 65 -19.12 13.12 -60.62
N LEU A 66 -18.55 11.92 -60.55
CA LEU A 66 -17.77 11.36 -61.64
C LEU A 66 -18.74 11.01 -62.78
N HIS A 67 -18.81 11.88 -63.79
CA HIS A 67 -19.57 11.66 -65.02
C HIS A 67 -18.89 10.53 -65.81
N VAL A 68 -19.27 9.28 -65.54
CA VAL A 68 -18.86 8.12 -66.35
C VAL A 68 -19.74 8.06 -67.59
N GLU A 69 -19.16 8.49 -68.70
CA GLU A 69 -19.69 8.35 -70.05
C GLU A 69 -19.92 6.87 -70.37
N HIS A 70 -21.20 6.45 -70.38
CA HIS A 70 -21.58 5.07 -70.69
C HIS A 70 -21.52 4.84 -72.19
N ALA A 71 -20.58 4.00 -72.63
CA ALA A 71 -20.54 3.46 -73.98
C ALA A 71 -21.83 2.66 -74.30
N PRO A 72 -22.34 2.71 -75.55
CA PRO A 72 -23.56 2.00 -75.94
C PRO A 72 -23.32 0.48 -75.92
N THR A 73 -23.83 -0.20 -74.89
CA THR A 73 -23.79 -1.65 -74.81
C THR A 73 -24.89 -2.27 -75.67
N LYS A 74 -24.41 -3.08 -76.61
CA LYS A 74 -25.15 -3.99 -77.49
C LYS A 74 -26.19 -4.80 -76.70
N PRO A 75 -27.39 -5.05 -77.24
CA PRO A 75 -28.39 -5.89 -76.59
C PRO A 75 -27.91 -7.35 -76.52
N SER A 76 -27.41 -7.76 -75.37
CA SER A 76 -27.12 -9.16 -75.07
C SER A 76 -28.38 -9.86 -74.57
N SER A 77 -28.73 -10.93 -75.27
CA SER A 77 -29.82 -11.89 -75.06
C SER A 77 -30.19 -12.23 -73.60
N PRO A 78 -31.47 -12.55 -73.32
CA PRO A 78 -31.94 -12.92 -72.00
C PRO A 78 -31.62 -14.39 -71.69
N TRP A 79 -30.47 -14.67 -71.08
CA TRP A 79 -30.23 -15.97 -70.45
C TRP A 79 -30.73 -15.94 -69.00
N LYS A 80 -32.05 -15.84 -68.80
CA LYS A 80 -32.66 -16.30 -67.54
C LYS A 80 -32.71 -17.83 -67.59
N LYS A 81 -31.56 -18.47 -67.37
CA LYS A 81 -31.54 -19.85 -66.91
C LYS A 81 -31.80 -19.81 -65.40
N THR A 82 -33.06 -19.96 -65.02
CA THR A 82 -33.40 -20.36 -63.65
C THR A 82 -32.77 -21.73 -63.43
N CYS A 83 -31.60 -21.74 -62.80
CA CYS A 83 -31.01 -22.95 -62.26
C CYS A 83 -31.90 -23.42 -61.11
N GLU A 84 -32.92 -24.20 -61.44
CA GLU A 84 -33.64 -25.01 -60.47
C GLU A 84 -32.66 -26.04 -59.92
N MET A 85 -31.99 -25.67 -58.84
CA MET A 85 -31.15 -26.62 -58.11
C MET A 85 -32.07 -27.72 -57.58
N PRO A 86 -31.75 -29.00 -57.82
CA PRO A 86 -32.46 -30.10 -57.23
C PRO A 86 -32.54 -29.89 -55.72
N ARG A 87 -33.72 -30.14 -55.11
CA ARG A 87 -33.91 -29.96 -53.66
C ARG A 87 -32.86 -30.70 -52.82
N SER A 88 -32.30 -31.79 -53.34
CA SER A 88 -31.18 -32.53 -52.73
C SER A 88 -29.90 -31.68 -52.62
N VAL A 89 -29.58 -30.87 -53.63
CA VAL A 89 -28.40 -30.00 -53.65
C VAL A 89 -28.55 -28.88 -52.62
N LEU A 90 -29.74 -28.28 -52.52
CA LEU A 90 -30.01 -27.25 -51.51
C LEU A 90 -29.84 -27.80 -50.08
N LEU A 91 -30.32 -29.02 -49.81
CA LEU A 91 -30.15 -29.68 -48.52
C LEU A 91 -28.68 -29.99 -48.19
N ILE A 92 -27.86 -30.32 -49.18
CA ILE A 92 -26.43 -30.54 -48.97
C ILE A 92 -25.72 -29.22 -48.61
N PHE A 93 -26.02 -28.14 -49.34
CA PHE A 93 -25.45 -26.82 -49.06
C PHE A 93 -25.85 -26.28 -47.69
N THR A 94 -27.11 -26.44 -47.27
CA THR A 94 -27.55 -25.99 -45.94
C THR A 94 -26.88 -26.77 -44.82
N ASN A 95 -26.78 -28.09 -44.93
CA ASN A 95 -26.05 -28.91 -43.95
C ASN A 95 -24.56 -28.56 -43.89
N PHE A 96 -23.93 -28.27 -45.03
CA PHE A 96 -22.53 -27.85 -45.07
C PHE A 96 -22.31 -26.49 -44.39
N LEU A 97 -23.19 -25.52 -44.64
CA LEU A 97 -23.14 -24.23 -43.95
C LEU A 97 -23.37 -24.37 -42.45
N ILE A 98 -24.29 -25.23 -42.01
CA ILE A 98 -24.53 -25.52 -40.59
C ILE A 98 -23.25 -26.12 -39.96
N MET A 99 -22.60 -27.07 -40.63
CA MET A 99 -21.36 -27.67 -40.13
C MET A 99 -20.22 -26.65 -40.04
N LEU A 100 -20.09 -25.73 -41.00
CA LEU A 100 -19.11 -24.64 -40.93
C LEU A 100 -19.39 -23.70 -39.76
N VAL A 101 -20.65 -23.31 -39.53
CA VAL A 101 -21.03 -22.47 -38.39
C VAL A 101 -20.73 -23.18 -37.07
N ILE A 102 -21.10 -24.46 -36.92
CA ILE A 102 -20.78 -25.25 -35.73
C ILE A 102 -19.27 -25.34 -35.52
N ALA A 103 -18.48 -25.60 -36.57
CA ALA A 103 -17.03 -25.66 -36.47
C ALA A 103 -16.42 -24.32 -36.03
N THR A 104 -16.89 -23.19 -36.57
CA THR A 104 -16.40 -21.86 -36.15
C THR A 104 -16.78 -21.54 -34.71
N LEU A 105 -18.00 -21.89 -34.28
CA LEU A 105 -18.42 -21.73 -32.89
C LEU A 105 -17.59 -22.63 -31.97
N CYS A 106 -17.36 -23.89 -32.32
CA CYS A 106 -16.49 -24.80 -31.56
C CYS A 106 -15.08 -24.23 -31.42
N VAL A 107 -14.50 -23.71 -32.50
CA VAL A 107 -13.19 -23.02 -32.48
C VAL A 107 -13.23 -21.84 -31.51
N VAL A 108 -14.20 -20.94 -31.61
CA VAL A 108 -14.35 -19.81 -30.68
C VAL A 108 -14.49 -20.27 -29.23
N PHE A 109 -15.33 -21.28 -28.95
CA PHE A 109 -15.49 -21.83 -27.60
C PHE A 109 -14.22 -22.51 -27.06
N ILE A 110 -13.42 -23.16 -27.93
CA ILE A 110 -12.13 -23.76 -27.56
C ILE A 110 -11.08 -22.66 -27.28
N TYR A 111 -11.13 -21.54 -28.00
CA TYR A 111 -10.18 -20.43 -27.84
C TYR A 111 -10.54 -19.44 -26.71
N GLN A 112 -11.79 -19.42 -26.24
CA GLN A 112 -12.19 -18.65 -25.05
C GLN A 112 -11.80 -19.42 -23.78
N LYS A 113 -10.50 -19.59 -23.53
CA LYS A 113 -10.03 -20.03 -22.21
C LYS A 113 -10.47 -18.98 -21.19
N SER A 114 -11.47 -19.33 -20.39
CA SER A 114 -12.00 -18.43 -19.37
C SER A 114 -10.87 -18.05 -18.42
N LYS A 115 -10.54 -16.76 -18.33
CA LYS A 115 -9.48 -16.28 -17.44
C LYS A 115 -9.86 -16.59 -16.01
N VAL A 116 -8.97 -17.26 -15.28
CA VAL A 116 -9.27 -17.71 -13.92
C VAL A 116 -9.09 -16.59 -12.89
N GLY A 117 -9.79 -16.72 -11.77
CA GLY A 117 -9.84 -15.73 -10.69
C GLY A 117 -8.64 -15.82 -9.73
N ILE A 118 -8.66 -14.98 -8.69
CA ILE A 118 -7.62 -14.97 -7.66
C ILE A 118 -7.56 -16.32 -6.92
N GLY A 119 -6.36 -16.84 -6.67
CA GLY A 119 -6.11 -18.10 -5.98
C GLY A 119 -6.27 -19.36 -6.82
N GLU A 120 -6.82 -19.24 -8.02
CA GLU A 120 -6.99 -20.34 -8.96
C GLU A 120 -5.66 -20.78 -9.58
N SER A 121 -5.59 -22.03 -10.00
CA SER A 121 -4.37 -22.61 -10.58
C SER A 121 -4.08 -22.05 -11.97
N CYS A 122 -2.82 -21.77 -12.25
CA CYS A 122 -2.36 -21.25 -13.54
C CYS A 122 -1.02 -21.89 -13.94
N SER A 123 -0.73 -21.91 -15.23
CA SER A 123 0.58 -22.28 -15.78
C SER A 123 1.34 -21.06 -16.29
N THR A 124 0.62 -20.08 -16.84
CA THR A 124 1.18 -18.83 -17.37
C THR A 124 0.30 -17.63 -17.01
N ASP A 125 0.85 -16.42 -17.09
CA ASP A 125 0.11 -15.17 -16.78
C ASP A 125 -1.16 -15.00 -17.63
N SER A 126 -1.17 -15.52 -18.87
CA SER A 126 -2.33 -15.49 -19.76
C SER A 126 -3.54 -16.25 -19.24
N ASP A 127 -3.33 -17.19 -18.32
CA ASP A 127 -4.42 -17.94 -17.69
C ASP A 127 -5.20 -17.07 -16.70
N CYS A 128 -4.54 -16.07 -16.12
CA CYS A 128 -5.10 -15.21 -15.10
C CYS A 128 -5.89 -14.05 -15.68
N ASN A 129 -6.86 -13.54 -14.91
CA ASN A 129 -7.61 -12.37 -15.31
C ASN A 129 -6.77 -11.09 -15.24
N SER A 130 -6.09 -10.79 -16.34
CA SER A 130 -5.26 -9.60 -16.50
C SER A 130 -6.04 -8.28 -16.40
N TYR A 131 -7.35 -8.26 -16.67
CA TYR A 131 -8.18 -7.05 -16.55
C TYR A 131 -8.27 -6.54 -15.12
N VAL A 132 -8.11 -7.43 -14.14
CA VAL A 132 -8.08 -7.10 -12.71
C VAL A 132 -6.65 -7.12 -12.15
N GLY A 133 -5.63 -7.20 -13.01
CA GLY A 133 -4.21 -7.13 -12.64
C GLY A 133 -3.63 -8.41 -12.02
N LEU A 134 -4.26 -9.56 -12.25
CA LEU A 134 -3.73 -10.85 -11.77
C LEU A 134 -2.64 -11.38 -12.72
N MET A 135 -1.65 -12.03 -12.13
CA MET A 135 -0.56 -12.75 -12.81
C MET A 135 -0.32 -14.11 -12.15
N CYS A 136 0.34 -15.01 -12.86
CA CYS A 136 0.60 -16.36 -12.39
C CYS A 136 1.85 -16.39 -11.51
N THR A 137 1.64 -16.42 -10.19
CA THR A 137 2.73 -16.47 -9.20
C THR A 137 2.66 -17.78 -8.45
N ALA A 138 3.74 -18.56 -8.48
CA ALA A 138 3.82 -19.87 -7.83
C ALA A 138 2.66 -20.83 -8.20
N GLY A 139 2.26 -20.83 -9.48
CA GLY A 139 1.19 -21.69 -10.00
C GLY A 139 -0.22 -21.26 -9.60
N LYS A 140 -0.39 -20.08 -9.01
CA LYS A 140 -1.70 -19.49 -8.69
C LYS A 140 -1.82 -18.06 -9.19
N CYS A 141 -3.03 -17.67 -9.59
CA CYS A 141 -3.29 -16.29 -9.95
C CYS A 141 -3.33 -15.39 -8.72
N SER A 142 -2.41 -14.43 -8.64
CA SER A 142 -2.32 -13.47 -7.55
C SER A 142 -1.92 -12.09 -8.06
N CYS A 143 -1.96 -11.10 -7.19
CA CYS A 143 -1.34 -9.81 -7.50
C CYS A 143 0.18 -9.94 -7.52
N SER A 144 0.83 -9.00 -8.20
CA SER A 144 2.29 -8.85 -8.14
C SER A 144 2.76 -8.54 -6.72
N SER A 145 4.05 -8.72 -6.44
CA SER A 145 4.63 -8.53 -5.10
C SER A 145 4.48 -7.11 -4.52
N VAL A 146 4.26 -6.11 -5.39
CA VAL A 146 4.08 -4.69 -5.01
C VAL A 146 2.62 -4.25 -4.99
N GLN A 147 1.69 -5.20 -5.15
CA GLN A 147 0.26 -4.95 -5.23
C GLN A 147 -0.50 -5.83 -4.23
N PHE A 148 -1.71 -5.40 -3.90
CA PHE A 148 -2.64 -6.17 -3.09
C PHE A 148 -4.01 -6.22 -3.74
N TRP A 149 -4.77 -7.26 -3.39
CA TRP A 149 -6.15 -7.41 -3.84
C TRP A 149 -7.09 -6.58 -2.97
N ASN A 150 -7.80 -5.62 -3.56
CA ASN A 150 -8.76 -4.78 -2.82
C ASN A 150 -10.20 -5.32 -2.81
N GLY A 151 -10.41 -6.57 -3.26
CA GLY A 151 -11.74 -7.16 -3.44
C GLY A 151 -12.26 -7.08 -4.89
N ARG A 152 -11.69 -6.21 -5.72
CA ARG A 152 -12.10 -6.02 -7.13
C ARG A 152 -10.96 -6.13 -8.12
N ARG A 153 -9.79 -5.58 -7.79
CA ARG A 153 -8.60 -5.63 -8.62
C ARG A 153 -7.33 -5.53 -7.79
N CYS A 154 -6.21 -5.90 -8.38
CA CYS A 154 -4.89 -5.62 -7.86
C CYS A 154 -4.62 -4.12 -7.94
N VAL A 155 -4.19 -3.54 -6.83
CA VAL A 155 -3.82 -2.13 -6.70
C VAL A 155 -2.49 -2.03 -5.96
N SER A 156 -1.74 -0.95 -6.18
CA SER A 156 -0.44 -0.75 -5.53
C SER A 156 -0.56 -0.82 -4.02
N GLN A 157 0.44 -1.44 -3.38
CA GLN A 157 0.62 -1.38 -1.94
C GLN A 157 0.76 0.08 -1.48
N ARG A 158 0.36 0.31 -0.24
CA ARG A 158 0.29 1.61 0.41
C ARG A 158 1.64 1.92 1.05
N THR A 159 2.06 3.16 0.88
CA THR A 159 3.31 3.69 1.42
C THR A 159 3.19 3.98 2.93
N PHE A 160 4.30 4.39 3.54
CA PHE A 160 4.36 4.81 4.94
C PHE A 160 3.27 5.84 5.28
N ASN A 161 2.71 5.71 6.49
CA ASN A 161 1.68 6.60 7.05
C ASN A 161 0.37 6.68 6.24
N ARG A 162 0.04 5.63 5.49
CA ARG A 162 -1.27 5.50 4.83
C ARG A 162 -2.15 4.55 5.62
N SER A 163 -3.44 4.86 5.72
CA SER A 163 -4.40 3.98 6.40
C SER A 163 -4.36 2.58 5.81
N CYS A 164 -4.76 1.57 6.56
CA CYS A 164 -4.78 0.17 6.11
C CYS A 164 -5.79 -0.62 6.95
N THR A 165 -6.21 -1.78 6.45
CA THR A 165 -7.01 -2.72 7.25
C THR A 165 -6.35 -4.09 7.39
N SER A 166 -5.30 -4.36 6.60
CA SER A 166 -4.49 -5.58 6.68
C SER A 166 -3.06 -5.29 6.22
N SER A 167 -2.08 -6.02 6.75
CA SER A 167 -0.66 -5.83 6.41
C SER A 167 -0.35 -6.09 4.95
N SER A 168 -1.14 -6.92 4.26
CA SER A 168 -1.01 -7.15 2.82
C SER A 168 -1.19 -5.87 1.98
N GLN A 169 -1.82 -4.84 2.54
CA GLN A 169 -2.02 -3.56 1.87
C GLN A 169 -0.80 -2.65 1.94
N CYS A 170 0.14 -2.92 2.85
CA CYS A 170 1.31 -2.08 3.06
C CYS A 170 2.49 -2.57 2.22
N ASP A 171 3.38 -1.64 1.85
CA ASP A 171 4.54 -1.98 1.03
C ASP A 171 5.51 -2.90 1.77
N SER A 172 5.51 -4.15 1.36
CA SER A 172 6.32 -5.20 1.97
C SER A 172 7.80 -5.11 1.60
N LEU A 173 8.16 -4.46 0.48
CA LEU A 173 9.56 -4.32 0.05
C LEU A 173 10.36 -3.42 1.00
N VAL A 174 9.67 -2.48 1.65
CA VAL A 174 10.23 -1.56 2.63
C VAL A 174 9.91 -1.97 4.07
N GLN A 175 9.41 -3.20 4.26
CA GLN A 175 9.06 -3.82 5.54
C GLN A 175 7.94 -3.11 6.31
N LEU A 176 6.97 -2.50 5.61
CA LEU A 176 5.80 -1.92 6.27
C LEU A 176 4.77 -2.99 6.62
N THR A 177 4.10 -2.81 7.75
CA THR A 177 2.98 -3.63 8.19
C THR A 177 1.84 -2.74 8.66
N CYS A 178 0.61 -3.27 8.65
CA CYS A 178 -0.54 -2.52 9.11
C CYS A 178 -0.60 -2.53 10.63
N ARG A 179 -0.52 -1.37 11.27
CA ARG A 179 -0.43 -1.22 12.72
C ARG A 179 -1.43 -0.22 13.24
N ASN A 180 -1.95 -0.48 14.43
CA ASN A 180 -2.75 0.48 15.15
C ASN A 180 -1.82 1.48 15.84
N ILE A 181 -1.84 2.71 15.36
CA ILE A 181 -1.09 3.83 15.93
C ILE A 181 -2.09 4.69 16.71
N THR A 182 -1.81 4.89 18.00
CA THR A 182 -2.63 5.74 18.86
C THR A 182 -1.95 7.08 19.02
N ILE A 183 -2.61 8.15 18.56
CA ILE A 183 -2.14 9.53 18.71
C ILE A 183 -3.17 10.26 19.57
N ALA A 184 -2.76 10.64 20.77
CA ALA A 184 -3.62 11.23 21.79
C ALA A 184 -4.88 10.39 22.06
N SER A 185 -6.05 10.82 21.58
CA SER A 185 -7.36 10.17 21.79
C SER A 185 -7.88 9.38 20.58
N TYR A 186 -7.09 9.28 19.51
CA TYR A 186 -7.50 8.61 18.27
C TYR A 186 -6.58 7.43 17.98
N THR A 187 -7.16 6.31 17.55
CA THR A 187 -6.40 5.12 17.12
C THR A 187 -6.74 4.83 15.68
N ASP A 188 -5.70 4.77 14.84
CA ASP A 188 -5.84 4.54 13.42
C ASP A 188 -4.94 3.40 12.96
N SER A 189 -5.42 2.58 12.04
CA SER A 189 -4.62 1.53 11.42
C SER A 189 -3.86 2.11 10.24
N LEU A 190 -2.54 2.22 10.36
CA LEU A 190 -1.64 2.84 9.38
C LEU A 190 -0.53 1.86 8.96
N CYS A 191 -0.04 2.00 7.73
CA CYS A 191 1.16 1.33 7.25
C CYS A 191 2.38 1.94 7.92
N TRP A 192 3.01 1.18 8.81
CA TRP A 192 4.10 1.64 9.67
C TRP A 192 5.17 0.56 9.82
N CYS A 193 6.34 0.95 10.33
CA CYS A 193 7.40 0.02 10.70
C CYS A 193 6.99 -0.81 11.92
N SER A 194 7.63 -1.97 12.09
CA SER A 194 7.44 -2.81 13.28
C SER A 194 7.87 -2.09 14.58
N ASP A 195 7.51 -2.64 15.75
CA ASP A 195 7.84 -2.04 17.06
C ASP A 195 9.33 -1.91 17.34
N SER A 196 10.16 -2.70 16.66
CA SER A 196 11.62 -2.68 16.78
C SER A 196 12.30 -1.88 15.67
N GLN A 197 11.54 -1.10 14.89
CA GLN A 197 12.04 -0.39 13.72
C GLN A 197 11.51 1.04 13.60
N TYR A 198 12.31 1.90 12.98
CA TYR A 198 11.95 3.27 12.63
C TYR A 198 12.05 3.52 11.13
N TRP A 199 11.33 4.53 10.65
CA TRP A 199 11.33 4.90 9.24
C TRP A 199 12.51 5.82 8.91
N ARG A 200 13.38 5.40 7.99
CA ARG A 200 14.53 6.20 7.53
C ARG A 200 14.82 5.98 6.06
N GLY A 201 14.91 7.07 5.29
CA GLY A 201 15.38 7.02 3.91
C GLY A 201 14.56 6.09 3.00
N GLY A 202 13.24 6.02 3.22
CA GLY A 202 12.34 5.20 2.40
C GLY A 202 12.24 3.73 2.81
N LYS A 203 12.79 3.32 3.96
CA LYS A 203 12.67 1.95 4.47
C LYS A 203 12.61 1.89 5.99
N CYS A 204 12.06 0.80 6.52
CA CYS A 204 12.19 0.49 7.95
C CYS A 204 13.62 0.03 8.28
N THR A 205 14.16 0.55 9.37
CA THR A 205 15.49 0.25 9.89
C THR A 205 15.37 -0.05 11.38
N ASP A 206 16.19 -0.95 11.91
CA ASP A 206 16.12 -1.34 13.33
C ASP A 206 16.39 -0.17 14.26
N LEU A 207 15.65 -0.11 15.37
CA LEU A 207 15.87 0.89 16.42
C LEU A 207 17.27 0.76 17.00
N LYS A 208 17.80 1.90 17.44
CA LYS A 208 19.12 2.04 18.02
C LYS A 208 19.06 1.74 19.51
N THR A 209 20.00 0.93 19.94
CA THR A 209 20.21 0.50 21.32
C THR A 209 21.03 1.52 22.11
N PHE A 210 21.17 1.27 23.41
CA PHE A 210 21.90 2.14 24.33
C PHE A 210 23.30 2.53 23.81
N ASN A 211 23.63 3.81 23.93
CA ASN A 211 24.89 4.44 23.53
C ASN A 211 25.17 4.51 22.02
N GLU A 212 24.27 4.05 21.16
CA GLU A 212 24.38 4.23 19.72
C GLU A 212 24.09 5.67 19.29
N THR A 213 24.69 6.12 18.18
CA THR A 213 24.54 7.49 17.67
C THR A 213 23.16 7.70 17.03
N CYS A 214 22.46 8.75 17.42
CA CYS A 214 21.13 9.12 16.92
C CYS A 214 21.08 10.58 16.46
N SER A 215 20.13 10.91 15.57
CA SER A 215 19.81 12.30 15.22
C SER A 215 18.45 12.75 15.76
N SER A 216 17.53 11.81 15.99
CA SER A 216 16.23 12.04 16.64
C SER A 216 15.88 10.92 17.62
N SER A 217 14.98 11.19 18.56
CA SER A 217 14.53 10.20 19.55
C SER A 217 13.77 9.03 18.94
N SER A 218 13.11 9.25 17.80
CA SER A 218 12.44 8.19 17.04
C SER A 218 13.38 7.11 16.50
N GLU A 219 14.70 7.35 16.50
CA GLU A 219 15.69 6.33 16.12
C GLU A 219 16.06 5.40 17.27
N CYS A 220 15.77 5.76 18.53
CA CYS A 220 16.19 5.02 19.71
C CYS A 220 15.09 4.04 20.17
N ASP A 221 15.49 2.92 20.77
CA ASP A 221 14.54 1.92 21.26
C ASP A 221 13.72 2.44 22.44
N PHE A 222 12.49 2.87 22.15
CA PHE A 222 11.58 3.39 23.16
C PHE A 222 11.04 2.28 24.09
N ASN A 223 11.11 1.01 23.70
CA ASN A 223 10.72 -0.11 24.58
C ASN A 223 11.67 -0.22 25.77
N ASP A 224 12.93 0.18 25.57
CA ASP A 224 13.96 0.27 26.59
C ASP A 224 13.96 1.66 27.28
N TYR A 225 12.97 2.51 26.98
CA TYR A 225 12.83 3.89 27.44
C TYR A 225 14.02 4.80 27.07
N LEU A 226 14.69 4.51 25.95
CA LEU A 226 15.78 5.34 25.43
C LEU A 226 15.23 6.57 24.70
N THR A 227 15.99 7.67 24.74
CA THR A 227 15.74 8.87 23.94
C THR A 227 17.06 9.41 23.40
N CYS A 228 17.00 10.22 22.35
CA CYS A 228 18.21 10.79 21.76
C CYS A 228 18.68 12.00 22.58
N ILE A 229 19.78 11.83 23.31
CA ILE A 229 20.38 12.86 24.16
C ILE A 229 21.83 13.06 23.74
N ASN A 230 22.20 14.30 23.40
CA ASN A 230 23.55 14.65 22.96
C ASN A 230 24.05 13.78 21.78
N GLY A 231 23.14 13.41 20.87
CA GLY A 231 23.45 12.60 19.70
C GLY A 231 23.67 11.11 20.00
N ARG A 232 23.30 10.62 21.18
CA ARG A 232 23.29 9.19 21.51
C ARG A 232 21.99 8.74 22.16
N CYS A 233 21.61 7.49 21.93
CA CYS A 233 20.49 6.88 22.62
C CYS A 233 20.87 6.62 24.06
N ASP A 234 20.28 7.35 24.99
CA ASP A 234 20.58 7.30 26.42
C ASP A 234 19.29 7.44 27.22
N CYS A 235 19.39 7.11 28.50
CA CYS A 235 18.32 7.31 29.46
C CYS A 235 18.15 8.80 29.78
N ASN A 236 16.92 9.19 30.12
CA ASN A 236 16.68 10.54 30.61
C ASN A 236 17.58 10.85 31.83
N SER A 237 17.87 12.13 32.06
CA SER A 237 18.66 12.64 33.20
C SER A 237 18.23 12.10 34.58
N THR A 238 16.95 11.73 34.76
CA THR A 238 16.38 11.17 35.99
C THR A 238 16.50 9.66 36.09
N GLN A 239 17.02 9.00 35.06
CA GLN A 239 17.13 7.56 34.91
C GLN A 239 18.58 7.12 34.74
N PHE A 240 18.82 5.81 34.86
CA PHE A 240 20.09 5.16 34.60
C PHE A 240 19.86 3.87 33.80
N TRP A 241 20.86 3.46 33.04
CA TRP A 241 20.80 2.21 32.29
C TRP A 241 20.94 0.99 33.19
N ASN A 242 19.94 0.10 33.18
CA ASN A 242 19.93 -1.15 33.94
C ASN A 242 19.90 -2.39 33.02
N TYR A 243 20.95 -2.54 32.19
CA TYR A 243 21.20 -3.74 31.38
C TYR A 243 20.02 -4.22 30.52
N GLY A 244 19.30 -3.28 29.90
CA GLY A 244 18.21 -3.59 28.98
C GLY A 244 17.07 -2.59 29.02
N TYR A 245 17.01 -1.70 30.01
CA TYR A 245 16.02 -0.63 30.03
C TYR A 245 16.50 0.53 30.92
N CYS A 246 15.95 1.71 30.69
CA CYS A 246 16.17 2.86 31.56
C CYS A 246 15.28 2.80 32.80
N GLU A 247 15.92 2.82 33.97
CA GLU A 247 15.24 2.79 35.25
C GLU A 247 15.43 4.09 36.01
N ASN A 248 14.43 4.51 36.79
CA ASN A 248 14.54 5.72 37.60
C ASN A 248 15.70 5.63 38.61
N LYS A 249 16.46 6.71 38.71
CA LYS A 249 17.55 6.86 39.70
C LYS A 249 17.03 6.65 41.11
N ARG A 250 17.85 5.97 41.92
CA ARG A 250 17.56 5.60 43.31
C ARG A 250 17.46 6.83 44.20
N LEU A 251 16.43 6.82 45.04
CA LEU A 251 16.22 7.79 46.12
C LEU A 251 17.01 7.38 47.37
N TYR A 252 16.99 8.23 48.40
CA TYR A 252 17.66 7.97 49.68
C TYR A 252 17.22 6.64 50.29
N GLY A 253 18.19 5.86 50.79
CA GLY A 253 17.95 4.53 51.37
C GLY A 253 17.76 3.40 50.35
N GLY A 254 17.76 3.70 49.05
CA GLY A 254 17.74 2.70 47.98
C GLY A 254 19.06 1.92 47.88
N GLN A 255 18.97 0.65 47.49
CA GLN A 255 20.15 -0.14 47.16
C GLN A 255 20.82 0.39 45.89
N CYS A 256 22.14 0.52 45.93
CA CYS A 256 22.95 1.02 44.84
C CYS A 256 24.26 0.23 44.77
N PHE A 257 24.82 0.11 43.57
CA PHE A 257 26.16 -0.44 43.33
C PHE A 257 27.14 0.62 42.81
N SER A 258 26.61 1.74 42.31
CA SER A 258 27.36 2.87 41.81
C SER A 258 26.59 4.16 42.07
N THR A 259 27.31 5.26 42.27
CA THR A 259 26.72 6.60 42.38
C THR A 259 25.98 7.02 41.11
N TYR A 260 26.30 6.43 39.95
CA TYR A 260 25.56 6.65 38.70
C TYR A 260 24.08 6.27 38.82
N TRP A 261 23.74 5.32 39.70
CA TRP A 261 22.37 4.85 39.91
C TRP A 261 21.58 5.79 40.83
N CYS A 262 22.25 6.70 41.54
CA CYS A 262 21.65 7.57 42.54
C CYS A 262 21.17 8.88 41.90
N ASN A 263 20.12 9.49 42.46
CA ASN A 263 19.70 10.83 42.07
C ASN A 263 20.69 11.90 42.59
N ASN A 264 21.88 11.93 42.00
CA ASN A 264 22.93 12.88 42.35
C ASN A 264 22.60 14.30 41.85
N ALA A 265 22.00 14.41 40.65
CA ALA A 265 21.73 15.70 40.01
C ALA A 265 20.76 16.59 40.81
N THR A 266 19.73 16.01 41.43
CA THR A 266 18.72 16.78 42.18
C THR A 266 18.91 16.70 43.69
N ALA A 267 19.38 15.56 44.22
CA ALA A 267 19.43 15.30 45.66
C ALA A 267 20.86 15.10 46.21
N GLY A 268 21.90 15.23 45.37
CA GLY A 268 23.30 15.07 45.79
C GLY A 268 23.63 13.67 46.33
N LEU A 269 22.81 12.66 46.00
CA LEU A 269 22.95 11.32 46.54
C LEU A 269 24.17 10.61 45.96
N GLN A 270 24.93 9.99 46.84
CA GLN A 270 26.06 9.14 46.49
C GLN A 270 25.84 7.73 47.01
N CYS A 271 26.38 6.74 46.31
CA CYS A 271 26.31 5.37 46.77
C CYS A 271 27.36 5.13 47.86
N SER A 272 26.91 4.72 49.06
CA SER A 272 27.78 4.38 50.18
C SER A 272 27.61 2.91 50.55
N THR A 273 28.74 2.22 50.74
CA THR A 273 28.77 0.85 51.25
C THR A 273 28.74 0.79 52.78
N GLN A 274 28.71 1.93 53.47
CA GLN A 274 28.68 1.97 54.92
C GLN A 274 27.26 1.71 55.44
N LEU A 275 27.08 0.64 56.23
CA LEU A 275 25.85 0.43 56.98
C LEU A 275 25.59 1.69 57.84
N PRO A 276 24.34 2.20 57.91
CA PRO A 276 24.02 3.28 58.82
C PRO A 276 24.36 2.83 60.25
N THR A 277 25.43 3.40 60.82
CA THR A 277 25.73 3.26 62.24
C THR A 277 24.59 3.91 63.00
N ALA A 278 23.78 3.10 63.68
CA ALA A 278 22.77 3.59 64.60
C ALA A 278 23.46 4.42 65.68
N GLY A 279 23.27 5.74 65.61
CA GLY A 279 23.61 6.69 66.67
C GLY A 279 22.46 6.85 67.65
#